data_AF-A0A9W6FA00-F1
#
_entry.id   AF-A0A9W6FA00-F1
#
_cell.length_a   1.000
_cell.length_b   1.000
_cell.length_c   1.000
_cell.angle_alpha   90.00
_cell.angle_beta   90.00
_cell.angle_gamma   90.00
#
_symmetry.space_group_name_H-M   'P 1'
#
loop_
_entity.id
_entity.type
_entity.pdbx_description
1 polymer ?
#
loop_
_entity_poly.entity_id
_entity_poly.type
_entity_poly.pdbx_seq_one_letter_code
_entity_poly.pdbx_strand_id
1 'polypeptide(L)'
;MASVTIEQVRDVLSEALAPIRADLKMLSCKKVPLRNGSLPTGEYPRTIMELTVAGNDALPDGSNNPWNKARTINLLRQYDEEYEEDSGNESGDEDEQSPKSRTRRLRLARCLGITPAQLNFAQLTL
;
A
#
# COMPACT_ATOMS: atom_id res chain seq x y z
N MET A 1 -43.59 13.39 -6.47
CA MET A 1 -42.38 13.34 -5.61
C MET A 1 -41.27 12.76 -6.45
N ALA A 2 -40.16 13.47 -6.65
CA ALA A 2 -39.00 12.89 -7.34
C ALA A 2 -38.34 11.87 -6.41
N SER A 3 -38.29 10.60 -6.82
CA SER A 3 -37.58 9.57 -6.09
C SER A 3 -36.10 9.65 -6.44
N VAL A 4 -35.25 9.90 -5.45
CA VAL A 4 -33.80 9.80 -5.61
C VAL A 4 -33.44 8.32 -5.71
N THR A 5 -32.73 7.96 -6.76
CA THR A 5 -32.25 6.59 -6.98
C THR A 5 -30.92 6.36 -6.23
N ILE A 6 -30.61 5.10 -5.92
CA ILE A 6 -29.33 4.72 -5.29
C ILE A 6 -28.14 5.16 -6.15
N GLU A 7 -28.28 5.10 -7.48
CA GLU A 7 -27.23 5.53 -8.42
C GLU A 7 -26.97 7.04 -8.30
N GLN A 8 -28.02 7.86 -8.25
CA GLN A 8 -27.87 9.30 -8.07
C GLN A 8 -27.19 9.66 -6.74
N VAL A 9 -27.46 8.92 -5.66
CA VAL A 9 -26.75 9.11 -4.37
C VAL A 9 -25.28 8.71 -4.50
N ARG A 10 -24.99 7.59 -5.18
CA ARG A 10 -23.62 7.10 -5.38
C ARG A 10 -22.78 8.07 -6.21
N ASP A 11 -23.35 8.67 -7.24
CA ASP A 11 -22.63 9.61 -8.11
C ASP A 11 -22.25 10.89 -7.36
N VAL A 12 -23.20 11.47 -6.62
CA VAL A 12 -22.95 12.65 -5.78
C VAL A 12 -21.89 12.36 -4.71
N LEU A 13 -21.95 11.20 -4.06
CA LEU A 13 -20.93 10.79 -3.10
C LEU A 13 -19.57 10.55 -3.76
N SER A 14 -19.54 10.01 -4.97
CA SER A 14 -18.29 9.74 -5.71
C SER A 14 -17.59 11.04 -6.09
N GLU A 15 -18.35 12.03 -6.54
CA GLU A 15 -17.85 13.36 -6.87
C GLU A 15 -17.35 14.10 -5.61
N ALA A 16 -18.14 14.10 -4.54
CA ALA A 16 -17.78 14.77 -3.28
C ALA A 16 -16.53 14.16 -2.61
N LEU A 17 -16.30 12.85 -2.75
CA LEU A 17 -15.15 12.15 -2.18
C LEU A 17 -13.91 12.15 -3.08
N ALA A 18 -14.03 12.59 -4.34
CA ALA A 18 -12.91 12.64 -5.29
C ALA A 18 -11.66 13.38 -4.77
N PRO A 19 -11.75 14.58 -4.16
CA PRO A 19 -10.56 15.28 -3.65
C PRO A 19 -9.88 14.53 -2.50
N ILE A 20 -10.67 13.99 -1.56
CA ILE A 20 -10.14 13.23 -0.42
C ILE A 20 -9.41 11.96 -0.90
N ARG A 21 -9.94 11.31 -1.95
CA ARG A 21 -9.29 10.16 -2.58
C ARG A 21 -7.96 10.53 -3.23
N ALA A 22 -7.89 11.67 -3.92
CA ALA A 22 -6.66 12.16 -4.54
C ALA A 22 -5.58 12.48 -3.49
N ASP A 23 -5.96 13.15 -2.41
CA ASP A 23 -5.04 13.51 -1.32
C ASP A 23 -4.51 12.26 -0.60
N LEU A 24 -5.34 11.22 -0.42
CA LEU A 24 -4.93 9.95 0.17
C LEU A 24 -3.97 9.16 -0.73
N LYS A 25 -4.14 9.21 -2.06
CA LYS A 25 -3.20 8.57 -3.01
C LYS A 25 -1.80 9.17 -2.92
N MET A 26 -1.74 10.49 -2.76
CA MET A 26 -0.50 11.26 -2.66
C MET A 26 0.02 11.36 -1.22
N LEU A 27 -0.67 10.76 -0.25
CA LEU A 27 -0.29 10.86 1.14
C LEU A 27 1.08 10.19 1.33
N SER A 28 2.05 11.00 1.76
CA SER A 28 3.41 10.55 1.89
C SER A 28 3.55 9.57 3.05
N CYS A 29 4.21 8.45 2.80
CA CYS A 29 4.59 7.53 3.87
C CYS A 29 5.71 8.18 4.68
N LYS A 30 5.47 8.34 5.99
CA LYS A 30 6.47 8.88 6.91
C LYS A 30 7.27 7.74 7.51
N LYS A 31 8.58 7.91 7.64
CA LYS A 31 9.43 6.94 8.35
C LYS A 31 8.96 6.80 9.79
N VAL A 32 8.52 5.59 10.15
CA VAL A 32 8.18 5.23 11.53
C VAL A 32 9.44 4.69 12.21
N PRO A 33 9.80 5.16 13.41
CA PRO A 33 10.93 4.62 14.17
C PRO A 33 10.78 3.12 14.42
N LEU A 34 11.91 2.42 14.40
CA LEU A 34 12.02 1.02 14.79
C LEU A 34 11.84 0.87 16.30
N ARG A 35 11.70 -0.37 16.79
CA ARG A 35 11.53 -0.65 18.23
C ARG A 35 12.67 -0.10 19.10
N ASN A 36 13.88 -0.04 18.55
CA ASN A 36 15.07 0.52 19.22
C ASN A 36 15.16 2.06 19.14
N GLY A 37 14.16 2.74 18.57
CA GLY A 37 14.10 4.19 18.42
C GLY A 37 14.88 4.76 17.22
N SER A 38 15.65 3.94 16.50
CA SER A 38 16.33 4.35 15.27
C SER A 38 15.35 4.43 14.09
N LEU A 39 15.74 5.14 13.02
CA LEU A 39 14.95 5.16 11.77
C LEU A 39 15.37 4.01 10.85
N PRO A 40 14.44 3.47 10.05
CA PRO A 40 14.78 2.48 9.03
C PRO A 40 15.76 3.06 8.00
N THR A 41 16.70 2.22 7.60
CA THR A 41 17.75 2.50 6.63
C THR A 41 17.38 1.99 5.23
N GLY A 42 17.99 2.56 4.20
CA GLY A 42 17.71 2.22 2.80
C GLY A 42 16.49 2.92 2.22
N GLU A 43 15.98 2.34 1.12
CA GLU A 43 14.81 2.84 0.40
C GLU A 43 13.53 2.69 1.23
N TYR A 44 12.60 3.61 1.02
CA TYR A 44 11.35 3.69 1.76
C TYR A 44 10.23 4.04 0.79
N PRO A 45 9.02 3.45 0.91
CA PRO A 45 7.93 3.78 0.01
C PRO A 45 7.57 5.26 0.20
N ARG A 46 7.33 5.97 -0.90
CA ARG A 46 7.02 7.41 -0.85
C ARG A 46 5.55 7.64 -0.60
N THR A 47 4.68 6.80 -1.16
CA THR A 47 3.23 6.94 -1.08
C THR A 47 2.57 5.62 -0.70
N ILE A 48 1.32 5.69 -0.24
CA ILE A 48 0.51 4.50 0.02
C ILE A 48 0.30 3.68 -1.26
N MET A 49 0.27 4.33 -2.43
CA MET A 49 0.07 3.65 -3.72
C MET A 49 1.24 2.72 -4.08
N GLU A 50 2.47 3.08 -3.74
CA GLU A 50 3.63 2.20 -3.92
C GLU A 50 3.50 0.89 -3.13
N LEU A 51 2.76 0.90 -2.01
CA LEU A 51 2.47 -0.30 -1.21
C LEU A 51 1.25 -1.09 -1.72
N THR A 52 0.24 -0.41 -2.26
CA THR A 52 -1.01 -1.09 -2.69
C THR A 52 -0.92 -1.65 -4.10
N VAL A 53 -0.23 -0.98 -5.01
CA VAL A 53 0.03 -1.42 -6.40
C VAL A 53 1.14 -2.47 -6.39
N ALA A 54 1.03 -3.52 -7.19
CA ALA A 54 2.08 -4.53 -7.30
C ALA A 54 3.38 -3.91 -7.84
N GLY A 55 4.52 -4.52 -7.53
CA GLY A 55 5.78 -4.06 -8.07
C GLY A 55 5.78 -4.18 -9.60
N ASN A 56 6.35 -3.18 -10.28
CA ASN A 56 6.40 -3.08 -11.75
C ASN A 56 5.05 -2.80 -12.45
N ASP A 57 3.94 -2.66 -11.73
CA ASP A 57 2.68 -2.15 -12.30
C ASP A 57 2.70 -0.62 -12.39
N ALA A 58 1.84 -0.07 -13.25
CA ALA A 58 1.69 1.37 -13.41
C ALA A 58 1.01 2.01 -12.19
N LEU A 59 1.62 3.07 -11.66
CA LEU A 59 1.02 3.98 -10.70
C LEU A 59 -0.01 4.90 -11.40
N PRO A 60 -0.89 5.59 -10.65
CA PRO A 60 -1.90 6.47 -11.23
C PRO A 60 -1.35 7.65 -12.04
N ASP A 61 -0.08 8.00 -11.86
CA ASP A 61 0.62 9.02 -12.63
C ASP A 61 1.23 8.48 -13.95
N GLY A 62 1.05 7.19 -14.22
CA GLY A 62 1.57 6.50 -15.39
C GLY A 62 3.03 6.04 -15.24
N SER A 63 3.67 6.30 -14.10
CA SER A 63 5.02 5.79 -13.82
C SER A 63 4.99 4.33 -13.35
N ASN A 64 6.08 3.60 -13.51
CA ASN A 64 6.17 2.23 -12.99
C ASN A 64 6.43 2.27 -11.48
N ASN A 65 5.72 1.42 -10.72
CA ASN A 65 5.92 1.29 -9.29
C ASN A 65 7.32 0.74 -8.98
N PRO A 66 8.21 1.55 -8.37
CA PRO A 66 9.57 1.11 -8.06
C PRO A 66 9.58 0.21 -6.81
N TRP A 67 8.47 0.10 -6.08
CA TRP A 67 8.37 -0.69 -4.87
C TRP A 67 7.99 -2.14 -5.17
N ASN A 68 8.88 -3.07 -4.85
CA ASN A 68 8.77 -4.50 -5.20
C ASN A 68 8.92 -5.43 -3.99
N LYS A 69 8.83 -6.75 -4.22
CA LYS A 69 8.99 -7.80 -3.20
C LYS A 69 10.29 -7.64 -2.41
N ALA A 70 11.43 -7.48 -3.07
CA ALA A 70 12.73 -7.37 -2.42
C ALA A 70 12.80 -6.18 -1.46
N ARG A 71 12.30 -5.00 -1.89
CA ARG A 71 12.25 -3.80 -1.05
C ARG A 71 11.31 -3.96 0.15
N THR A 72 10.15 -4.60 -0.07
CA THR A 72 9.19 -4.90 0.99
C THR A 72 9.80 -5.79 2.08
N ILE A 73 10.48 -6.87 1.68
CA ILE A 73 11.14 -7.81 2.61
C ILE A 73 12.25 -7.12 3.39
N ASN A 74 13.12 -6.39 2.70
CA ASN A 74 14.23 -5.68 3.34
C ASN A 74 13.78 -4.69 4.41
N LEU A 75 12.67 -3.98 4.16
CA LEU A 75 12.13 -3.04 5.14
C LEU A 75 11.39 -3.76 6.28
N LEU A 76 10.66 -4.84 5.99
CA LEU A 76 9.99 -5.65 7.02
C LEU A 76 10.97 -6.26 8.02
N ARG A 77 12.11 -6.79 7.56
CA ARG A 77 13.17 -7.31 8.44
C ARG A 77 13.71 -6.29 9.44
N GLN A 78 13.64 -4.99 9.13
CA GLN A 78 14.06 -3.93 10.06
C GLN A 78 12.99 -3.65 11.14
N TYR A 79 11.71 -3.81 10.81
CA TYR A 79 10.60 -3.62 11.76
C TYR A 79 10.31 -4.86 12.60
N ASP A 80 10.73 -6.02 12.12
CA ASP A 80 10.40 -7.31 12.69
C ASP A 80 11.62 -8.24 12.57
N GLU A 81 12.39 -8.30 13.66
CA GLU A 81 13.62 -9.10 13.75
C GLU A 81 13.35 -10.60 13.56
N GLU A 82 12.12 -11.05 13.82
CA GLU A 82 11.64 -12.42 13.59
C GLU A 82 10.93 -12.59 12.24
N TYR A 83 11.08 -11.64 11.30
CA TYR A 83 10.57 -11.80 9.95
C TYR A 83 11.37 -12.84 9.18
N GLU A 84 11.10 -14.10 9.51
CA GLU A 84 11.36 -15.25 8.68
C GLU A 84 10.23 -15.29 7.66
N GLU A 85 10.56 -14.97 6.41
CA GLU A 85 9.71 -15.38 5.30
C GLU A 85 9.73 -16.91 5.36
N ASP A 86 8.65 -17.50 5.87
CA ASP A 86 8.47 -18.93 6.10
C ASP A 86 9.23 -19.70 5.00
N SER A 87 10.33 -20.33 5.40
CA SER A 87 11.43 -20.72 4.52
C SER A 87 11.07 -21.94 3.67
N GLY A 88 10.03 -21.82 2.86
CA GLY A 88 9.82 -22.62 1.68
C GLY A 88 10.61 -22.00 0.55
N ASN A 89 11.79 -22.53 0.29
CA ASN A 89 12.57 -22.45 -0.95
C ASN A 89 11.76 -21.97 -2.18
N GLU A 90 11.62 -20.66 -2.36
CA GLU A 90 10.98 -20.06 -3.54
C GLU A 90 12.06 -19.34 -4.36
N SER A 91 12.89 -20.14 -5.02
CA SER A 91 13.61 -19.73 -6.24
C SER A 91 12.67 -19.70 -7.46
N GLY A 92 11.36 -19.58 -7.21
CA GLY A 92 10.34 -19.42 -8.24
C GLY A 92 9.88 -17.98 -8.25
N ASP A 93 9.68 -17.44 -9.45
CA ASP A 93 9.06 -16.14 -9.69
C ASP A 93 7.70 -16.04 -8.99
N GLU A 94 7.70 -15.70 -7.70
CA GLU A 94 6.46 -15.35 -7.02
C GLU A 94 5.92 -14.09 -7.68
N ASP A 95 4.79 -14.26 -8.35
CA ASP A 95 4.06 -13.16 -8.98
C ASP A 95 3.78 -12.05 -7.95
N GLU A 96 4.13 -10.81 -8.29
CA GLU A 96 3.87 -9.62 -7.48
C GLU A 96 2.36 -9.40 -7.22
N GLN A 97 1.51 -10.03 -8.04
CA GLN A 97 0.06 -10.05 -7.90
C GLN A 97 -0.46 -11.13 -6.94
N SER A 98 0.41 -12.02 -6.44
CA SER A 98 0.02 -13.11 -5.55
C SER A 98 -0.58 -12.62 -4.21
N PRO A 99 -1.52 -13.38 -3.60
CA PRO A 99 -2.06 -13.07 -2.28
C PRO A 99 -0.99 -12.96 -1.19
N LYS A 100 0.11 -13.72 -1.32
CA LYS A 100 1.27 -13.65 -0.43
C LYS A 100 1.98 -12.30 -0.54
N SER A 101 2.28 -11.82 -1.76
CA SER A 101 2.85 -10.48 -1.98
C SER A 101 1.98 -9.38 -1.38
N ARG A 102 0.66 -9.43 -1.64
CA ARG A 102 -0.29 -8.49 -1.06
C ARG A 102 -0.27 -8.52 0.48
N THR A 103 -0.24 -9.70 1.08
CA THR A 103 -0.20 -9.86 2.54
C THR A 103 1.06 -9.22 3.14
N ARG A 104 2.23 -9.41 2.51
CA ARG A 104 3.49 -8.76 2.93
C ARG A 104 3.40 -7.24 2.88
N ARG A 105 2.92 -6.69 1.76
CA ARG A 105 2.76 -5.23 1.58
C ARG A 105 1.78 -4.62 2.59
N LEU A 106 0.68 -5.32 2.89
CA LEU A 106 -0.27 -4.89 3.92
C LEU A 106 0.31 -4.96 5.35
N ARG A 107 1.13 -5.98 5.65
CA ARG A 107 1.85 -6.06 6.93
C ARG A 107 2.81 -4.88 7.08
N LEU A 108 3.58 -4.60 6.03
CA LEU A 108 4.49 -3.45 6.03
C LEU A 108 3.72 -2.13 6.24
N ALA A 109 2.62 -1.92 5.53
CA ALA A 109 1.80 -0.72 5.68
C ALA A 109 1.37 -0.47 7.14
N ARG A 110 1.04 -1.54 7.89
CA ARG A 110 0.74 -1.44 9.33
C ARG A 110 1.96 -1.00 10.15
N CYS A 111 3.15 -1.54 9.86
CA CYS A 111 4.39 -1.08 10.50
C CYS A 111 4.67 0.41 10.24
N LEU A 112 4.23 0.93 9.09
CA LEU A 112 4.35 2.35 8.75
C LEU A 112 3.22 3.22 9.34
N GLY A 113 2.35 2.66 10.19
CA GLY A 113 1.24 3.38 10.81
C GLY A 113 0.10 3.70 9.86
N ILE A 114 0.03 3.08 8.68
CA ILE A 114 -1.06 3.26 7.73
C ILE A 114 -2.27 2.47 8.24
N THR A 115 -3.39 3.17 8.40
CA THR A 115 -4.62 2.57 8.91
C THR A 115 -5.34 1.73 7.85
N PRO A 116 -6.14 0.73 8.26
CA PRO A 116 -6.98 -0.02 7.32
C PRO A 116 -7.91 0.87 6.49
N ALA A 117 -8.41 1.96 7.07
CA ALA A 117 -9.25 2.93 6.34
C ALA A 117 -8.47 3.57 5.17
N GLN A 118 -7.24 4.05 5.41
CA GLN A 118 -6.40 4.64 4.37
C GLN A 118 -6.06 3.64 3.26
N LEU A 119 -5.79 2.38 3.61
CA LEU A 119 -5.55 1.30 2.64
C LEU A 119 -6.79 1.00 1.81
N ASN A 120 -7.96 0.90 2.44
CA ASN A 120 -9.22 0.64 1.74
C ASN A 120 -9.57 1.79 0.80
N PHE A 121 -9.41 3.04 1.23
CA PHE A 121 -9.63 4.21 0.37
C PHE A 121 -8.66 4.24 -0.82
N ALA A 122 -7.40 3.89 -0.63
CA ALA A 122 -6.44 3.78 -1.72
C ALA A 122 -6.81 2.65 -2.71
N GLN A 123 -7.31 1.52 -2.22
CA GLN A 123 -7.67 0.35 -3.04
C GLN A 123 -8.99 0.49 -3.79
N LEU A 124 -9.96 1.24 -3.27
CA LEU A 124 -11.23 1.53 -3.97
C LEU A 124 -11.08 2.38 -5.24
N THR A 125 -9.84 2.75 -5.58
CA THR A 125 -9.51 3.68 -6.65
C THR A 125 -8.53 3.12 -7.68
N LEU A 126 -8.20 1.82 -7.55
CA LEU A 126 -7.54 0.97 -8.54
C LEU A 126 -8.62 0.15 -9.25
#